data_AF-A0A967Y3J1-F1
#
_entry.id   AF-A0A967Y3J1-F1
#
_cell.length_a   1.000
_cell.length_b   1.000
_cell.length_c   1.000
_cell.angle_alpha   90.00
_cell.angle_beta   90.00
_cell.angle_gamma   90.00
#
_symmetry.space_group_name_H-M   'P 1'
#
loop_
_entity.id
_entity.type
_entity.pdbx_description
1 polymer ?
#
loop_
_entity_poly.entity_id
_entity_poly.type
_entity_poly.pdbx_seq_one_letter_code
_entity_poly.pdbx_strand_id
1 'polypeptide(L)' 'PISIIAEHLVEVRHALLAVPGATLEGLRAVKSHAEALSQAEGRLLQLGLDELPRLDTAGAVREVAA' A
#
# COMPACT_ATOMS: atom_id res chain seq x y z
N PRO A 1 -15.67 -24.69 22.31
CA PRO A 1 -14.42 -24.11 22.86
C PRO A 1 -13.40 -23.93 21.72
N ILE A 2 -12.66 -22.82 21.69
CA ILE A 2 -11.62 -22.53 20.69
C ILE A 2 -10.25 -22.63 21.36
N SER A 3 -9.27 -23.21 20.66
CA SER A 3 -7.88 -23.32 21.11
C SER A 3 -6.94 -22.89 19.99
N ILE A 4 -5.96 -22.06 20.31
CA ILE A 4 -4.87 -21.67 19.40
C ILE A 4 -3.89 -22.85 19.32
N ILE A 5 -3.51 -23.28 18.12
CA ILE A 5 -2.61 -24.43 17.91
C ILE A 5 -1.25 -24.05 17.32
N ALA A 6 -1.10 -22.83 16.82
CA ALA A 6 0.13 -22.32 16.20
C ALA A 6 0.09 -20.79 16.12
N GLU A 7 1.26 -20.19 15.91
CA GLU A 7 1.44 -18.77 15.59
C GLU A 7 2.33 -18.61 14.36
N HIS A 8 2.19 -17.47 13.67
CA HIS A 8 3.05 -17.09 12.56
C HIS A 8 3.31 -15.59 12.62
N LEU A 9 4.59 -15.22 12.68
CA LEU A 9 5.02 -13.83 12.61
C LEU A 9 5.38 -13.50 11.17
N VAL A 10 4.71 -12.51 10.61
CA VAL A 10 4.95 -12.01 9.26
C VAL A 10 5.53 -10.62 9.36
N GLU A 11 6.70 -10.42 8.76
CA GLU A 11 7.27 -9.09 8.62
C GLU A 11 6.41 -8.24 7.67
N VAL A 12 6.05 -7.05 8.11
CA VAL A 12 5.33 -6.08 7.27
C VAL A 12 6.33 -5.36 6.38
N ARG A 13 6.17 -5.51 5.05
CA ARG A 13 6.93 -4.80 4.03
C ARG A 13 5.97 -4.06 3.11
N HIS A 14 6.33 -2.84 2.72
CA HIS A 14 5.52 -2.03 1.80
C HIS A 14 6.24 -1.91 0.45
N ALA A 15 5.47 -1.99 -0.63
CA ALA A 15 5.95 -1.83 -1.99
C ALA A 15 5.04 -0.87 -2.75
N LEU A 16 5.64 0.03 -3.53
CA LEU A 16 4.91 0.87 -4.47
C LEU A 16 4.60 0.04 -5.71
N LEU A 17 3.31 -0.09 -6.04
CA LEU A 17 2.81 -0.91 -7.15
C LEU A 17 2.09 -0.01 -8.17
N ALA A 18 2.25 -0.31 -9.45
CA ALA A 18 1.59 0.40 -10.55
C ALA A 18 1.34 -0.55 -11.73
N VAL A 19 0.56 -0.10 -12.72
CA VAL A 19 0.30 -0.86 -13.95
C VAL A 19 1.56 -0.99 -14.82
N PRO A 20 1.67 -2.03 -15.67
CA PRO A 20 2.79 -2.18 -16.58
C PRO A 20 3.02 -0.93 -17.45
N GLY A 21 4.27 -0.48 -17.54
CA GLY A 21 4.64 0.71 -18.29
C GLY A 21 4.48 2.04 -17.53
N ALA A 22 3.96 2.03 -16.29
CA ALA A 22 3.99 3.21 -15.44
C ALA A 22 5.43 3.61 -15.10
N THR A 23 5.69 4.92 -15.09
CA THR A 23 6.98 5.50 -14.65
C THR A 23 6.77 6.32 -13.39
N LEU A 24 7.84 6.52 -12.61
CA LEU A 24 7.75 7.30 -11.36
C LEU A 24 7.33 8.75 -11.63
N GLU A 25 7.80 9.35 -12.72
CA GLU A 25 7.47 10.71 -13.12
C GLU A 25 6.00 10.89 -13.50
N GLY A 26 5.34 9.80 -13.91
CA GLY A 26 3.92 9.80 -14.28
C GLY A 26 2.98 9.63 -13.08
N LEU A 27 3.50 9.25 -11.91
CA LEU A 27 2.69 9.04 -10.72
C LEU A 27 2.24 10.39 -10.13
N ARG A 28 0.98 10.42 -9.67
CA ARG A 28 0.38 11.62 -9.05
C ARG A 28 -0.18 11.34 -7.66
N ALA A 29 -0.71 10.14 -7.47
CA ALA A 29 -1.35 9.75 -6.24
C ALA A 29 -1.02 8.29 -5.90
N VAL A 30 -1.09 7.97 -4.62
CA VAL A 30 -0.91 6.63 -4.06
C VAL A 30 -2.14 6.26 -3.26
N LYS A 31 -2.60 5.01 -3.39
CA LYS A 31 -3.78 4.48 -2.69
C LYS A 31 -3.36 3.32 -1.80
N SER A 32 -3.81 3.31 -0.54
CA SER A 32 -3.66 2.17 0.38
C SER A 32 -4.54 2.35 1.61
N HIS A 33 -4.48 1.41 2.56
CA HIS A 33 -5.00 1.65 3.91
C HIS A 33 -4.23 2.80 4.59
N ALA A 34 -4.89 3.57 5.46
CA ALA A 34 -4.30 4.76 6.10
C ALA A 34 -2.99 4.44 6.85
N GLU A 35 -2.95 3.33 7.58
CA GLU A 35 -1.79 2.83 8.32
C GLU A 35 -0.61 2.52 7.40
N ALA A 36 -0.87 1.95 6.21
CA ALA A 36 0.19 1.65 5.26
C ALA A 36 0.75 2.91 4.59
N LEU A 37 -0.10 3.93 4.38
CA LEU A 37 0.33 5.25 3.92
C LEU A 37 1.22 5.93 4.97
N SER A 38 0.75 6.00 6.23
CA SER A 38 1.51 6.58 7.33
C SER A 38 2.85 5.86 7.58
N GLN A 39 2.89 4.54 7.48
CA GLN A 39 4.14 3.77 7.61
C GLN A 39 5.12 3.98 6.44
N ALA A 40 4.65 4.48 5.29
CA ALA A 40 5.47 4.77 4.12
C ALA A 40 5.70 6.27 3.85
N GLU A 41 5.15 7.17 4.70
CA GLU A 41 5.08 8.62 4.50
C GLU A 41 6.41 9.22 4.04
N GLY A 42 7.52 8.88 4.71
CA GLY A 42 8.84 9.44 4.39
C GLY A 42 9.28 9.23 2.93
N ARG A 43 8.89 8.10 2.32
CA ARG A 43 9.18 7.83 0.90
C ARG A 43 8.13 8.45 -0.03
N LEU A 44 6.87 8.49 0.38
CA LEU A 44 5.78 9.08 -0.41
C LEU A 44 5.94 10.60 -0.54
N LEU A 45 6.37 11.27 0.52
CA LEU A 45 6.72 12.70 0.52
C LEU A 45 7.87 13.01 -0.44
N GLN A 46 8.92 12.17 -0.48
CA GLN A 46 10.04 12.34 -1.42
C GLN A 46 9.60 12.19 -2.88
N LEU A 47 8.57 11.39 -3.15
CA LEU A 47 8.00 11.19 -4.47
C LEU A 47 6.94 12.26 -4.83
N GLY A 48 6.52 13.09 -3.87
CA GLY A 48 5.51 14.13 -4.07
C GLY A 48 4.13 13.59 -4.46
N LEU A 49 3.75 12.41 -3.95
CA LEU A 49 2.48 11.76 -4.28
C LEU A 49 1.36 12.19 -3.35
N ASP A 50 0.17 12.43 -3.91
CA ASP A 50 -1.05 12.64 -3.12
C ASP A 50 -1.51 11.32 -2.49
N GLU A 51 -1.65 11.31 -1.17
CA GLU A 51 -2.11 10.14 -0.43
C GLU A 51 -3.64 10.04 -0.45
N LEU A 52 -4.16 8.91 -0.92
CA LEU A 52 -5.59 8.64 -1.07
C LEU A 52 -5.99 7.40 -0.24
N PRO A 53 -6.42 7.57 1.02
CA PRO A 53 -6.81 6.46 1.88
C PRO A 53 -7.94 5.61 1.27
N ARG A 54 -7.86 4.30 1.50
CA ARG A 54 -8.85 3.30 1.13
C ARG A 54 -9.16 2.39 2.30
N LEU A 55 -10.26 1.66 2.18
CA LEU A 55 -10.71 0.73 3.23
C LEU A 55 -9.72 -0.41 3.48
N ASP A 56 -8.98 -0.85 2.46
CA ASP A 56 -8.00 -1.91 2.58
C ASP A 56 -6.89 -1.82 1.51
N THR A 57 -5.71 -2.35 1.83
CA THR A 57 -4.52 -2.32 0.97
C THR A 57 -4.69 -3.14 -0.30
N ALA A 58 -5.29 -4.33 -0.22
CA ALA A 58 -5.44 -5.22 -1.38
C ALA A 58 -6.49 -4.70 -2.38
N GLY A 59 -7.56 -4.09 -1.87
CA GLY A 59 -8.59 -3.39 -2.62
C GLY A 59 -8.02 -2.18 -3.35
N ALA A 60 -7.14 -1.41 -2.71
CA ALA A 60 -6.45 -0.31 -3.36
C ALA A 60 -5.61 -0.75 -4.56
N VAL A 61 -4.89 -1.89 -4.45
CA VAL A 61 -4.15 -2.48 -5.57
C VAL A 61 -5.10 -2.89 -6.69
N ARG A 62 -6.24 -3.52 -6.34
CA ARG A 62 -7.26 -3.93 -7.31
C ARG A 62 -7.85 -2.74 -8.08
N GLU A 63 -8.09 -1.61 -7.41
CA GLU A 63 -8.56 -0.38 -8.08
C GLU A 63 -7.54 0.17 -9.09
N VAL A 64 -6.24 0.02 -8.83
CA VAL A 64 -5.18 0.51 -9.74
C VAL A 64 -5.00 -0.42 -10.92
N ALA A 65 -5.22 -1.73 -10.73
CA ALA A 65 -5.03 -2.75 -11.76
C ALA A 65 -6.22 -2.92 -12.73
N ALA A 66 -7.38 -2.35 -12.42
CA ALA A 66 -8.59 -2.39 -13.24
C ALA A 66 -8.53 -1.39 -14.41
#